data_AF-A0A847G629-F1
#
_entry.id   AF-A0A847G629-F1
#
_cell.length_a   1.000
_cell.length_b   1.000
_cell.length_c   1.000
_cell.angle_alpha   90.00
_cell.angle_beta   90.00
_cell.angle_gamma   90.00
#
_symmetry.space_group_name_H-M   'P 1'
#
loop_
_entity.id
_entity.type
_entity.pdbx_description
1 polymer ?
#
loop_
_entity_poly.entity_id
_entity_poly.type
_entity_poly.pdbx_seq_one_letter_code
_entity_poly.pdbx_strand_id
1 'polypeptide(L)'
;MAKKIKDVEPPTGISRILWRIPIFLYRIGLGWLLGHRFLLLNHRGRKSGLYRKAVIEVVKFDHEAGFYYVVSGFGPRSDWYQNVIAHPDVTIQVGSKKMKARGEKVPLTVTEEILLDYSIRHPGALKTLSRILGYAIDECEADVRFMASIVPMIRFEQKEY
;
A
#
# COMPACT_ATOMS: atom_id res chain seq x y z
N MET A 1 -8.23 15.49 -15.67
CA MET A 1 -9.45 15.26 -14.84
C MET A 1 -9.66 13.76 -14.80
N ALA A 2 -9.49 13.14 -13.64
CA ALA A 2 -9.44 11.69 -13.50
C ALA A 2 -10.72 11.03 -14.07
N LYS A 3 -10.54 10.19 -15.08
CA LYS A 3 -11.64 9.47 -15.74
C LYS A 3 -11.66 8.03 -15.25
N LYS A 4 -12.78 7.61 -14.65
CA LYS A 4 -13.01 6.20 -14.33
C LYS A 4 -13.13 5.42 -15.65
N ILE A 5 -12.21 4.49 -15.87
CA ILE A 5 -12.14 3.66 -17.08
C ILE A 5 -12.68 2.24 -16.86
N LYS A 6 -12.74 1.75 -15.62
CA LYS A 6 -13.33 0.44 -15.27
C LYS A 6 -13.65 0.35 -13.78
N ASP A 7 -14.59 -0.52 -13.43
CA ASP A 7 -14.73 -0.99 -12.05
C ASP A 7 -13.59 -1.93 -11.69
N VAL A 8 -12.97 -1.68 -10.54
CA VAL A 8 -11.84 -2.47 -10.06
C VAL A 8 -12.35 -3.57 -9.17
N GLU A 9 -12.42 -4.77 -9.73
CA GLU A 9 -12.61 -5.98 -8.95
C GLU A 9 -11.25 -6.59 -8.56
N PRO A 10 -11.14 -7.25 -7.40
CA PRO A 10 -9.92 -7.96 -7.04
C PRO A 10 -9.54 -8.98 -8.12
N PRO A 11 -8.24 -9.14 -8.45
CA PRO A 11 -7.78 -10.02 -9.52
C PRO A 11 -8.20 -11.49 -9.28
N THR A 12 -8.84 -12.10 -10.28
CA THR A 12 -9.26 -13.51 -10.32
C THR A 12 -8.42 -14.32 -11.31
N GLY A 13 -8.37 -15.66 -11.16
CA GLY A 13 -7.69 -16.57 -12.10
C GLY A 13 -6.17 -16.39 -12.20
N ILE A 14 -5.61 -16.42 -13.42
CA ILE A 14 -4.16 -16.37 -13.70
C ILE A 14 -3.55 -15.03 -13.26
N SER A 15 -4.31 -13.93 -13.32
CA SER A 15 -3.87 -12.62 -12.83
C SER A 15 -3.47 -12.67 -11.35
N ARG A 16 -4.19 -13.47 -10.54
CA ARG A 16 -3.87 -13.69 -9.11
C ARG A 16 -2.47 -14.26 -8.90
N ILE A 17 -1.91 -15.01 -9.86
CA ILE A 17 -0.56 -15.57 -9.76
C ILE A 17 0.47 -14.44 -9.82
N LEU A 18 0.34 -13.52 -10.79
CA LEU A 18 1.21 -12.34 -10.92
C LEU A 18 1.18 -11.48 -9.64
N TRP A 19 -0.01 -11.26 -9.09
CA TRP A 19 -0.19 -10.54 -7.82
C TRP A 19 0.42 -11.24 -6.60
N ARG A 20 0.70 -12.55 -6.70
CA ARG A 20 1.34 -13.35 -5.64
C ARG A 20 2.85 -13.49 -5.80
N ILE A 21 3.43 -13.10 -6.94
CA ILE A 21 4.89 -13.13 -7.15
C ILE A 21 5.62 -12.33 -6.07
N PRO A 22 5.22 -11.10 -5.71
CA PRO A 22 5.90 -10.35 -4.65
C PRO A 22 5.85 -11.08 -3.29
N ILE A 23 4.71 -11.71 -2.97
CA ILE A 23 4.58 -12.53 -1.75
C ILE A 23 5.52 -13.72 -1.80
N PHE A 24 5.65 -14.39 -2.95
CA PHE A 24 6.54 -15.52 -3.14
C PHE A 24 8.01 -15.12 -2.96
N LEU A 25 8.46 -14.02 -3.56
CA LEU A 25 9.81 -13.49 -3.40
C LEU A 25 10.16 -13.24 -1.93
N TYR A 26 9.27 -12.61 -1.18
CA TYR A 26 9.44 -12.43 0.26
C TYR A 26 9.48 -13.77 1.03
N ARG A 27 8.71 -14.78 0.60
CA ARG A 27 8.70 -16.11 1.25
C ARG A 27 9.99 -16.90 1.05
N ILE A 28 10.65 -16.75 -0.11
CA ILE A 28 11.92 -17.45 -0.41
C ILE A 28 13.16 -16.65 -0.02
N GLY A 29 13.01 -15.58 0.76
CA GLY A 29 14.13 -14.74 1.21
C GLY A 29 14.67 -13.76 0.17
N LEU A 30 14.06 -13.68 -1.01
CA LEU A 30 14.41 -12.74 -2.08
C LEU A 30 13.67 -11.39 -1.96
N GLY A 31 13.22 -11.02 -0.77
CA GLY A 31 12.53 -9.74 -0.53
C GLY A 31 13.41 -8.52 -0.85
N TRP A 32 14.74 -8.66 -0.77
CA TRP A 32 15.70 -7.62 -1.13
C TRP A 32 15.64 -7.18 -2.60
N LEU A 33 15.19 -8.06 -3.51
CA LEU A 33 14.97 -7.71 -4.93
C LEU A 33 13.87 -6.67 -5.13
N LEU A 34 12.95 -6.55 -4.17
CA LEU A 34 11.86 -5.57 -4.19
C LEU A 34 12.27 -4.22 -3.56
N GLY A 35 13.50 -4.14 -3.04
CA GLY A 35 14.06 -2.94 -2.42
C GLY A 35 13.24 -2.45 -1.22
N HIS A 36 13.15 -1.12 -1.08
CA HIS A 36 12.39 -0.45 -0.02
C HIS A 36 10.99 0.02 -0.47
N ARG A 37 10.63 -0.23 -1.73
CA ARG A 37 9.38 0.24 -2.33
C ARG A 37 8.20 -0.67 -2.04
N PHE A 38 8.45 -1.90 -1.61
CA PHE A 38 7.42 -2.82 -1.18
C PHE A 38 7.68 -3.25 0.24
N LEU A 39 6.61 -3.44 1.01
CA LEU A 39 6.65 -4.09 2.30
C LEU A 39 5.74 -5.32 2.30
N LEU A 40 6.19 -6.38 2.97
CA LEU A 40 5.35 -7.51 3.34
C LEU A 40 4.71 -7.23 4.69
N LEU A 41 3.39 -7.01 4.69
CA LEU A 41 2.57 -6.87 5.87
C LEU A 41 2.13 -8.26 6.36
N ASN A 42 2.37 -8.54 7.64
CA ASN A 42 1.77 -9.65 8.38
C ASN A 42 0.75 -9.06 9.36
N HIS A 43 -0.52 -9.41 9.18
CA HIS A 43 -1.63 -8.84 9.95
C HIS A 43 -2.61 -9.94 10.40
N ARG A 44 -3.45 -9.64 11.39
CA ARG A 44 -4.47 -10.57 11.89
C ARG A 44 -5.81 -10.33 11.21
N GLY A 45 -6.48 -11.37 10.73
CA GLY A 45 -7.81 -11.23 10.13
C GLY A 45 -8.87 -10.86 11.18
N ARG A 46 -9.58 -9.75 11.02
CA ARG A 46 -10.56 -9.21 12.00
C ARG A 46 -11.69 -10.18 12.36
N LYS A 47 -12.10 -11.04 11.42
CA LYS A 47 -13.17 -12.04 11.62
C LYS A 47 -12.64 -13.41 12.03
N SER A 48 -11.53 -13.85 11.44
CA SER A 48 -11.01 -15.21 11.61
C SER A 48 -9.94 -15.35 12.69
N GLY A 49 -9.34 -14.24 13.12
CA GLY A 49 -8.18 -14.25 14.02
C GLY A 49 -6.89 -14.82 13.42
N LEU A 50 -6.92 -15.35 12.19
CA LEU A 50 -5.77 -15.97 11.53
C LEU A 50 -4.77 -14.94 11.03
N TYR A 51 -3.49 -15.30 11.05
CA TYR A 51 -2.44 -14.50 10.42
C TYR A 51 -2.54 -14.54 8.90
N ARG A 52 -2.47 -13.37 8.28
CA ARG A 52 -2.56 -13.14 6.84
C ARG A 52 -1.38 -12.29 6.39
N LYS A 53 -1.07 -12.39 5.10
CA LYS A 53 0.05 -11.70 4.46
C LYS A 53 -0.43 -10.90 3.26
N ALA A 54 0.05 -9.68 3.13
CA ALA A 54 -0.16 -8.83 1.97
C ALA A 54 1.15 -8.12 1.60
N VAL A 55 1.47 -8.00 0.32
CA VAL A 55 2.56 -7.11 -0.13
C VAL A 55 1.94 -5.81 -0.59
N ILE A 56 2.49 -4.70 -0.11
CA ILE A 56 1.94 -3.37 -0.29
C ILE A 56 3.06 -2.43 -0.73
N GLU A 57 2.75 -1.54 -1.66
CA GLU A 57 3.68 -0.50 -2.10
C GLU A 57 3.79 0.62 -1.05
N VAL A 58 5.02 1.05 -0.81
CA VAL A 58 5.40 2.17 0.04
C VAL A 58 5.49 3.42 -0.83
N VAL A 59 4.64 4.42 -0.53
CA VAL A 59 4.62 5.69 -1.27
C VAL A 59 5.58 6.73 -0.67
N LYS A 60 5.87 6.60 0.63
CA LYS A 60 6.87 7.40 1.33
C LYS A 60 7.47 6.59 2.47
N PHE A 61 8.78 6.70 2.63
CA PHE A 61 9.48 6.28 3.84
C PHE A 61 10.09 7.51 4.49
N ASP A 62 9.67 7.80 5.71
CA ASP A 62 10.27 8.85 6.54
C ASP A 62 11.40 8.21 7.36
N HIS A 63 12.64 8.49 6.97
CA HIS A 63 13.82 7.90 7.59
C HIS A 63 14.06 8.41 9.01
N GLU A 64 13.70 9.66 9.30
CA GLU A 64 13.94 10.29 10.60
C GLU A 64 12.94 9.76 11.63
N ALA A 65 11.67 9.68 11.25
CA ALA A 65 10.61 9.18 12.12
C ALA A 65 10.44 7.65 12.08
N GLY A 66 11.07 6.95 11.14
CA GLY A 66 10.92 5.51 10.95
C GLY A 66 9.52 5.10 10.48
N PHE A 67 8.84 5.97 9.72
CA PHE A 67 7.45 5.77 9.29
C PHE A 67 7.35 5.29 7.84
N TYR A 68 6.60 4.22 7.63
CA TYR A 68 6.25 3.72 6.29
C TYR A 68 4.83 4.11 5.94
N TYR A 69 4.66 4.86 4.85
CA TYR A 69 3.35 5.26 4.34
C TYR A 69 2.95 4.35 3.18
N VAL A 70 1.78 3.73 3.30
CA VAL A 70 1.23 2.83 2.28
C VAL A 70 -0.21 3.19 1.94
N VAL A 71 -0.60 2.93 0.70
CA VAL A 71 -1.97 3.18 0.22
C VAL A 71 -2.73 1.88 0.00
N SER A 72 -4.01 1.87 0.38
CA SER A 72 -4.94 0.82 -0.02
C SER A 72 -5.49 1.13 -1.40
N GLY A 73 -4.84 0.59 -2.43
CA GLY A 73 -5.27 0.77 -3.82
C GLY A 73 -6.72 0.36 -4.06
N PHE A 74 -7.16 -0.79 -3.52
CA PHE A 74 -8.55 -1.26 -3.63
C PHE A 74 -9.52 -0.53 -2.67
N GLY A 75 -9.12 0.64 -2.16
CA GLY A 75 -9.94 1.49 -1.32
C GLY A 75 -10.16 0.93 0.09
N PRO A 76 -11.15 1.47 0.83
CA PRO A 76 -11.42 1.11 2.23
C PRO A 76 -12.03 -0.29 2.41
N ARG A 77 -12.41 -0.97 1.32
CA ARG A 77 -12.95 -2.34 1.34
C ARG A 77 -11.86 -3.42 1.31
N SER A 78 -10.60 -3.05 1.10
CA SER A 78 -9.49 -3.99 1.14
C SER A 78 -9.42 -4.72 2.48
N ASP A 79 -9.36 -6.06 2.43
CA ASP A 79 -9.34 -6.87 3.65
C ASP A 79 -8.14 -6.57 4.54
N TRP A 80 -6.94 -6.40 3.97
CA TRP A 80 -5.76 -6.08 4.76
C TRP A 80 -5.94 -4.75 5.48
N TYR A 81 -6.53 -3.74 4.82
CA TYR A 81 -6.77 -2.43 5.39
C TYR A 81 -7.75 -2.54 6.56
N GLN A 82 -8.93 -3.15 6.36
CA GLN A 82 -9.90 -3.34 7.43
C GLN A 82 -9.37 -4.16 8.60
N ASN A 83 -8.49 -5.11 8.32
CA ASN A 83 -7.83 -5.92 9.34
C ASN A 83 -6.82 -5.11 10.17
N VAL A 84 -6.03 -4.23 9.55
CA VAL A 84 -5.12 -3.32 10.26
C VAL A 84 -5.88 -2.32 11.10
N ILE A 85 -7.00 -1.77 10.60
CA ILE A 85 -7.84 -0.87 11.40
C ILE A 85 -8.37 -1.56 12.66
N ALA A 86 -8.78 -2.83 12.56
CA ALA A 86 -9.27 -3.61 13.70
C ALA A 86 -8.14 -4.08 14.64
N HIS A 87 -6.98 -4.40 14.08
CA HIS A 87 -5.81 -4.92 14.79
C HIS A 87 -4.55 -4.19 14.31
N PRO A 88 -4.23 -3.02 14.90
CA PRO A 88 -3.18 -2.13 14.39
C PRO A 88 -1.78 -2.66 14.65
N ASP A 89 -1.59 -3.56 15.61
CA ASP A 89 -0.29 -4.15 15.91
C ASP A 89 0.02 -5.26 14.90
N VAL A 90 1.03 -5.00 14.07
CA VAL A 90 1.39 -5.82 12.93
C VAL A 90 2.89 -6.11 12.89
N THR A 91 3.31 -6.92 11.93
CA THR A 91 4.73 -7.10 11.61
C THR A 91 4.95 -6.80 10.14
N ILE A 92 5.79 -5.83 9.86
CA ILE A 92 6.18 -5.47 8.49
C ILE A 92 7.57 -6.03 8.19
N GLN A 93 7.82 -6.34 6.93
CA GLN A 93 9.13 -6.68 6.42
C GLN A 93 9.42 -5.85 5.18
N VAL A 94 10.55 -5.15 5.18
CA VAL A 94 11.02 -4.31 4.08
C VAL A 94 12.39 -4.83 3.65
N GLY A 95 12.49 -5.32 2.42
CA GLY A 95 13.66 -6.07 1.98
C GLY A 95 13.90 -7.28 2.90
N SER A 96 15.06 -7.29 3.56
CA SER A 96 15.44 -8.34 4.52
C SER A 96 15.11 -8.01 5.97
N LYS A 97 14.74 -6.76 6.29
CA LYS A 97 14.50 -6.30 7.67
C LYS A 97 13.06 -6.55 8.07
N LYS A 98 12.84 -7.31 9.14
CA LYS A 98 11.52 -7.57 9.73
C LYS A 98 11.39 -6.82 11.06
N MET A 99 10.27 -6.16 11.28
CA MET A 99 10.03 -5.34 12.48
C MET A 99 8.57 -5.34 12.91
N LYS A 100 8.33 -5.17 14.20
CA LYS A 100 6.99 -4.89 14.72
C LYS A 100 6.63 -3.45 14.39
N ALA A 101 5.36 -3.22 14.05
CA ALA A 101 4.87 -1.88 13.76
C ALA A 101 3.43 -1.71 14.22
N ARG A 102 3.01 -0.44 14.37
CA ARG A 102 1.62 -0.06 14.59
C ARG A 102 1.08 0.67 13.37
N GLY A 103 -0.05 0.21 12.83
CA GLY A 103 -0.73 0.83 11.70
C GLY A 103 -1.78 1.85 12.13
N GLU A 104 -1.71 3.05 11.58
CA GLU A 104 -2.63 4.15 11.88
C GLU A 104 -3.13 4.83 10.60
N LYS A 105 -4.38 5.28 10.61
CA LYS A 105 -4.95 6.02 9.49
C LYS A 105 -4.29 7.38 9.37
N VAL A 106 -3.96 7.74 8.14
CA VAL A 106 -3.44 9.07 7.80
C VAL A 106 -4.62 9.95 7.36
N PRO A 107 -4.72 11.20 7.85
CA PRO A 107 -5.72 12.15 7.38
C PRO A 107 -5.63 12.41 5.87
N LEU A 108 -6.74 12.80 5.24
CA LEU A 108 -6.78 13.05 3.81
C LEU A 108 -5.81 14.16 3.38
N THR A 109 -5.72 15.25 4.14
CA THR A 109 -4.81 16.38 3.85
C THR A 109 -3.36 15.92 3.73
N VAL A 110 -2.90 15.13 4.70
CA VAL A 110 -1.53 14.55 4.68
C VAL A 110 -1.38 13.52 3.56
N THR A 111 -2.44 12.76 3.26
CA THR A 111 -2.44 11.79 2.15
C THR A 111 -2.28 12.49 0.80
N GLU A 112 -2.96 13.62 0.58
CA GLU A 112 -2.83 14.45 -0.62
C GLU A 112 -1.40 14.95 -0.79
N GLU A 113 -0.81 15.54 0.25
CA GLU A 113 0.57 16.04 0.21
C GLU A 113 1.58 14.93 -0.14
N ILE A 114 1.46 13.77 0.49
CA ILE A 114 2.35 12.63 0.24
C ILE A 114 2.17 12.10 -1.18
N LEU A 115 0.94 12.02 -1.69
CA LEU A 115 0.69 11.53 -3.04
C LEU A 115 1.10 12.52 -4.13
N LEU A 116 1.02 13.83 -3.87
CA LEU A 116 1.55 14.86 -4.75
C LEU A 116 3.07 14.74 -4.88
N ASP A 117 3.79 14.65 -3.76
CA ASP A 117 5.23 14.40 -3.77
C ASP A 117 5.58 13.07 -4.47
N TYR A 118 4.81 12.01 -4.20
CA TYR A 118 4.96 10.72 -4.88
C TYR A 118 4.76 10.82 -6.40
N SER A 119 3.80 11.63 -6.86
CA SER A 119 3.52 11.82 -8.29
C SER A 119 4.72 12.41 -9.04
N ILE A 120 5.45 13.32 -8.40
CA ILE A 120 6.64 13.97 -8.95
C ILE A 120 7.83 13.00 -8.97
N ARG A 121 8.06 12.28 -7.87
CA ARG A 121 9.20 11.34 -7.75
C ARG A 121 9.02 10.08 -8.60
N HIS A 122 7.79 9.63 -8.80
CA HIS A 122 7.47 8.35 -9.43
C HIS A 122 6.28 8.42 -10.40
N PRO A 123 6.35 9.24 -11.48
CA PRO A 123 5.22 9.47 -12.39
C PRO A 123 4.76 8.18 -13.08
N GLY A 124 5.70 7.35 -13.56
CA GLY A 124 5.38 6.06 -14.18
C GLY A 124 4.71 5.07 -13.21
N ALA A 125 5.07 5.12 -11.94
CA ALA A 125 4.44 4.30 -10.90
C ALA A 125 3.00 4.71 -10.65
N LEU A 126 2.77 6.01 -10.49
CA LEU A 126 1.44 6.56 -10.31
C LEU A 126 0.54 6.21 -11.51
N LYS A 127 1.04 6.34 -12.74
CA LYS A 127 0.31 5.95 -13.95
C LYS A 127 -0.10 4.47 -13.95
N THR A 128 0.81 3.58 -13.55
CA THR A 128 0.52 2.14 -13.43
C THR A 128 -0.50 1.88 -12.32
N LEU A 129 -0.33 2.50 -11.15
CA LEU A 129 -1.27 2.38 -10.03
C LEU A 129 -2.67 2.85 -10.46
N SER A 130 -2.81 4.03 -11.05
CA SER A 130 -4.09 4.55 -11.52
C SER A 130 -4.78 3.59 -12.50
N ARG A 131 -4.05 3.01 -13.46
CA ARG A 131 -4.60 2.03 -14.41
C ARG A 131 -5.06 0.73 -13.74
N ILE A 132 -4.30 0.24 -12.77
CA ILE A 132 -4.68 -0.90 -11.93
C ILE A 132 -5.98 -0.58 -11.19
N LEU A 133 -6.06 0.64 -10.66
CA LEU A 133 -7.23 1.19 -9.98
C LEU A 133 -8.34 1.66 -10.90
N GLY A 134 -8.26 1.35 -12.21
CA GLY A 134 -9.34 1.63 -13.13
C GLY A 134 -9.59 3.12 -13.38
N TYR A 135 -8.57 3.96 -13.21
CA TYR A 135 -8.57 5.37 -13.55
C TYR A 135 -7.53 5.68 -14.63
N ALA A 136 -7.91 6.50 -15.58
CA ALA A 136 -6.98 7.26 -16.41
C ALA A 136 -6.80 8.62 -15.76
N ILE A 137 -5.56 8.97 -15.44
CA ILE A 137 -5.18 10.29 -14.92
C ILE A 137 -4.34 11.00 -15.97
N ASP A 138 -4.55 12.31 -16.10
CA ASP A 138 -3.73 13.19 -16.95
C ASP A 138 -2.49 13.70 -16.18
N GLU A 139 -2.25 13.15 -14.98
CA GLU A 139 -1.11 13.45 -14.10
C GLU A 139 -1.04 14.92 -13.64
N CYS A 140 -2.17 15.64 -13.66
CA CYS A 140 -2.30 16.97 -13.06
C CYS A 140 -2.65 16.91 -11.56
N GLU A 141 -2.35 17.96 -10.81
CA GLU A 141 -2.56 18.03 -9.36
C GLU A 141 -3.98 17.64 -8.91
N ALA A 142 -5.00 18.10 -9.64
CA ALA A 142 -6.39 17.77 -9.35
C ALA A 142 -6.67 16.26 -9.44
N ASP A 143 -6.02 15.55 -10.37
CA ASP A 143 -6.18 14.11 -10.52
C ASP A 143 -5.50 13.36 -9.38
N VAL A 144 -4.36 13.86 -8.89
CA VAL A 144 -3.67 13.28 -7.74
C VAL A 144 -4.46 13.48 -6.45
N ARG A 145 -5.03 14.66 -6.23
CA ARG A 145 -5.92 14.93 -5.09
C ARG A 145 -7.18 14.05 -5.14
N PHE A 146 -7.76 13.87 -6.32
CA PHE A 146 -8.85 12.91 -6.49
C PHE A 146 -8.42 11.48 -6.10
N MET A 147 -7.25 11.03 -6.56
CA MET A 147 -6.71 9.71 -6.17
C MET A 147 -6.56 9.58 -4.65
N ALA A 148 -6.04 10.61 -3.98
CA ALA A 148 -5.89 10.64 -2.52
C ALA A 148 -7.23 10.45 -1.79
N SER A 149 -8.32 11.00 -2.31
CA SER A 149 -9.66 10.85 -1.72
C SER A 149 -10.22 9.43 -1.76
N ILE A 150 -9.76 8.61 -2.70
CA ILE A 150 -10.29 7.24 -2.92
C ILE A 150 -9.37 6.14 -2.38
N VAL A 151 -8.08 6.42 -2.16
CA VAL A 151 -7.11 5.46 -1.63
C VAL A 151 -6.72 5.79 -0.19
N PRO A 152 -7.36 5.15 0.83
CA PRO A 152 -7.01 5.45 2.20
C PRO A 152 -5.57 5.01 2.49
N MET A 153 -4.88 5.84 3.27
CA MET A 153 -3.48 5.64 3.61
C MET A 153 -3.32 5.17 5.06
N ILE A 154 -2.37 4.25 5.24
CA ILE A 154 -1.90 3.80 6.55
C ILE A 154 -0.45 4.21 6.72
N ARG A 155 -0.14 4.77 7.89
CA ARG A 155 1.21 4.93 8.40
C ARG A 155 1.53 3.73 9.28
N PHE A 156 2.65 3.06 9.02
CA PHE A 156 3.23 2.10 9.92
C PHE A 156 4.41 2.71 10.66
N GLU A 157 4.28 2.82 11.97
CA GLU A 157 5.33 3.24 12.89
C GLU A 157 6.05 2.02 13.46
N GLN A 158 7.37 1.96 13.32
CA GLN A 158 8.18 0.90 13.92
C GLN A 158 8.07 0.98 15.45
N LYS A 159 7.78 -0.15 16.10
CA LYS A 159 7.92 -0.25 17.56
C LYS A 159 9.36 -0.62 17.88
N GLU A 160 10.08 0.26 18.55
CA GLU A 160 11.31 -0.11 19.24
C GLU A 160 10.98 -0.97 20.47
N TYR A 161 11.86 -1.92 20.76
CA TYR A 161 11.78 -2.80 21.91
C TYR A 161 12.64 -2.25 23.04
#